data_AF-A0AAN9TVN1-F1
#
_entry.id   AF-A0AAN9TVN1-F1
#
_cell.length_a   1.000
_cell.length_b   1.000
_cell.length_c   1.000
_cell.angle_alpha   90.00
_cell.angle_beta   90.00
_cell.angle_gamma   90.00
#
_symmetry.space_group_name_H-M   'P 1'
#
loop_
_entity.id
_entity.type
_entity.pdbx_description
1 polymer ?
#
loop_
_entity_poly.entity_id
_entity_poly.type
_entity_poly.pdbx_seq_one_letter_code
_entity_poly.pdbx_strand_id
1 'polypeptide(L)'
;MLSRALLPLFLSCSPAIGSVLAAQGSQEPLGISYPPAPAPAPVKPASEAPSYRNDLIALHRQLVEISSVTGTEHDVGAFLVDYFSSRSWHYEIETLPPRNNTPEGKDRLNVVAWPPSSNSKGDATRLDPKVLVTSHIDVVPPHIPYSISKGKITEDTVIAGRGSVDAKGSVAAQITAVDNLLASGELDPEDVLLLYVVGEERGGDGMTAFSENKPASLNFKAAIFGEPTENKLACGHKGGVLCEVHATGKAGHSGYPWLGKSANEVLMRGVLKVLDTDLGSSEKYGNTTVNVGILEGGVALNVIPAHASASLMCRVALEPEETGHEPVVAKMKELLASVDEEALKLECSGGGGVVPCDCEVDGFETIVANYATDIPHLKGDHARYLYGPGTILVAHGDNEALTVGDLEDAVEGFKKLILHALELQNALEIELPLRVFHHRPLLRHNRINELRRRDIKCRVPHGNPLIRDGHPRRLSNVHLPIGADYSTADLRQLLTLALLDLDTRARLGLEVDRRGGSSDYELDTVVSGQDGELVCADLVGRVTVAYHAVRADDDGADVHLVLPEAEERGSHGIRDECGWDALEDEFERGQPTALVVGPRFGAESVLEKFLGP
;
A
#
# COMPACT_ATOMS: atom_id res chain seq x y z
N MET A 1 -47.76 24.33 -55.82
CA MET A 1 -48.90 24.84 -55.01
C MET A 1 -48.91 24.01 -53.73
N LEU A 2 -48.17 24.40 -52.68
CA LEU A 2 -48.56 25.29 -51.56
C LEU A 2 -49.83 24.83 -50.83
N SER A 3 -49.66 24.21 -49.65
CA SER A 3 -50.11 24.65 -48.30
C SER A 3 -50.05 23.44 -47.33
N ARG A 4 -49.13 23.35 -46.34
CA ARG A 4 -49.21 23.83 -44.93
C ARG A 4 -50.46 23.35 -44.17
N ALA A 5 -50.46 22.90 -42.91
CA ALA A 5 -49.47 22.70 -41.83
C ALA A 5 -50.21 22.04 -40.63
N LEU A 6 -49.45 21.70 -39.57
CA LEU A 6 -49.82 21.44 -38.16
C LEU A 6 -49.74 19.97 -37.69
N LEU A 7 -48.71 19.70 -36.87
CA LEU A 7 -48.54 18.51 -36.03
C LEU A 7 -48.38 19.01 -34.57
N PRO A 8 -49.10 18.48 -33.56
CA PRO A 8 -48.91 18.86 -32.16
C PRO A 8 -48.00 17.88 -31.39
N LEU A 9 -47.41 18.41 -30.32
CA LEU A 9 -46.64 17.74 -29.27
C LEU A 9 -47.41 16.60 -28.58
N PHE A 10 -46.71 15.52 -28.22
CA PHE A 10 -46.98 14.74 -27.01
C PHE A 10 -45.66 14.25 -26.38
N LEU A 11 -45.36 14.76 -25.17
CA LEU A 11 -44.50 14.11 -24.18
C LEU A 11 -45.39 13.17 -23.34
N SER A 12 -44.91 11.97 -23.00
CA SER A 12 -44.71 11.53 -21.60
C SER A 12 -44.51 10.01 -21.46
N CYS A 13 -43.70 9.66 -20.46
CA CYS A 13 -43.60 8.39 -19.72
C CYS A 13 -42.60 7.32 -20.20
N SER A 14 -41.38 7.41 -19.64
CA SER A 14 -40.47 6.29 -19.40
C SER A 14 -40.97 5.39 -18.25
N PRO A 15 -40.69 4.08 -18.28
CA PRO A 15 -40.53 3.29 -17.08
C PRO A 15 -39.04 3.00 -16.84
N ALA A 16 -38.46 3.64 -15.83
CA ALA A 16 -37.16 3.27 -15.29
C ALA A 16 -37.39 2.33 -14.09
N ILE A 17 -37.26 1.01 -14.30
CA ILE A 17 -37.08 0.02 -13.22
C ILE A 17 -36.15 -1.09 -13.73
N GLY A 18 -35.00 -1.21 -13.07
CA GLY A 18 -34.38 -2.51 -12.79
C GLY A 18 -33.27 -2.98 -13.74
N SER A 19 -32.01 -2.69 -13.38
CA SER A 19 -31.01 -3.73 -13.10
C SER A 19 -29.74 -3.08 -12.56
N VAL A 20 -29.62 -3.02 -11.23
CA VAL A 20 -28.30 -2.89 -10.58
C VAL A 20 -27.69 -4.28 -10.63
N LEU A 21 -26.95 -4.56 -11.72
CA LEU A 21 -25.98 -5.64 -11.73
C LEU A 21 -24.73 -5.08 -11.06
N ALA A 22 -24.46 -5.60 -9.86
CA ALA A 22 -23.23 -5.37 -9.12
C ALA A 22 -22.04 -5.64 -10.03
N ALA A 23 -21.15 -4.66 -10.13
CA ALA A 23 -19.92 -4.75 -10.89
C ALA A 23 -19.04 -5.86 -10.29
N GLN A 24 -19.00 -7.01 -10.96
CA GLN A 24 -17.89 -7.96 -10.87
C GLN A 24 -16.73 -7.43 -11.73
N GLY A 25 -16.19 -6.27 -11.35
CA GLY A 25 -14.90 -5.83 -11.83
C GLY A 25 -13.85 -6.24 -10.81
N SER A 26 -12.69 -6.71 -11.28
CA SER A 26 -11.45 -6.61 -10.50
C SER A 26 -11.35 -5.22 -9.84
N GLN A 27 -10.66 -5.11 -8.71
CA GLN A 27 -10.36 -3.82 -8.06
C GLN A 27 -9.55 -2.93 -9.03
N GLU A 28 -10.24 -2.27 -9.94
CA GLU A 28 -9.71 -1.30 -10.88
C GLU A 28 -9.89 0.08 -10.23
N PRO A 29 -8.89 0.96 -10.28
CA PRO A 29 -9.11 2.37 -10.00
C PRO A 29 -10.22 2.88 -10.92
N LEU A 30 -11.32 3.37 -10.34
CA LEU A 30 -12.34 4.07 -11.13
C LEU A 30 -11.69 5.30 -11.77
N GLY A 31 -11.44 5.25 -13.07
CA GLY A 31 -10.98 6.40 -13.86
C GLY A 31 -9.61 6.28 -14.54
N ILE A 32 -8.90 5.16 -14.44
CA ILE A 32 -7.67 4.93 -15.23
C ILE A 32 -7.89 3.72 -16.13
N SER A 33 -8.21 3.95 -17.40
CA SER A 33 -7.88 2.92 -18.39
C SER A 33 -6.37 2.78 -18.37
N TYR A 34 -5.84 1.65 -17.92
CA TYR A 34 -4.44 1.34 -18.17
C TYR A 34 -4.24 1.41 -19.68
N PRO A 35 -3.47 2.38 -20.21
CA PRO A 35 -3.08 2.29 -21.61
C PRO A 35 -2.32 0.96 -21.77
N PRO A 36 -2.43 0.29 -22.93
CA PRO A 36 -1.48 -0.76 -23.26
C PRO A 36 -0.06 -0.22 -23.01
N ALA A 37 0.86 -1.11 -22.59
CA ALA A 37 2.27 -0.78 -22.34
C ALA A 37 2.74 0.35 -23.27
N PRO A 38 3.29 1.45 -22.73
CA PRO A 38 3.46 2.68 -23.48
C PRO A 38 4.12 2.35 -24.82
N ALA A 39 3.43 2.70 -25.91
CA ALA A 39 4.09 2.73 -27.20
C ALA A 39 5.33 3.61 -27.04
N PRO A 40 6.49 3.23 -27.62
CA PRO A 40 7.71 3.99 -27.47
C PRO A 40 7.40 5.46 -27.74
N ALA A 41 7.77 6.33 -26.80
CA ALA A 41 7.53 7.76 -26.90
C ALA A 41 8.01 8.25 -28.27
N PRO A 42 7.30 9.21 -28.90
CA PRO A 42 7.77 9.78 -30.15
C PRO A 42 9.20 10.29 -29.95
N VAL A 43 10.12 9.72 -30.74
CA VAL A 43 11.56 10.00 -30.71
C VAL A 43 11.75 11.52 -30.71
N LYS A 44 12.15 12.10 -29.56
CA LYS A 44 12.59 13.49 -29.48
C LYS A 44 13.68 13.68 -30.54
N PRO A 45 13.69 14.79 -31.30
CA PRO A 45 14.80 15.06 -32.21
C PRO A 45 16.08 15.04 -31.38
N ALA A 46 17.05 14.21 -31.78
CA ALA A 46 18.24 13.91 -30.99
C ALA A 46 18.89 15.20 -30.47
N SER A 47 18.67 15.50 -29.18
CA SER A 47 19.48 16.45 -28.45
C SER A 47 20.92 15.97 -28.51
N GLU A 48 21.85 16.90 -28.58
CA GLU A 48 23.24 16.54 -28.31
C GLU A 48 23.31 15.94 -26.89
N ALA A 49 24.02 14.81 -26.76
CA ALA A 49 24.11 14.10 -25.49
C ALA A 49 24.63 15.06 -24.40
N PRO A 50 24.02 15.11 -23.20
CA PRO A 50 24.53 15.95 -22.14
C PRO A 50 25.95 15.51 -21.77
N SER A 51 26.78 16.48 -21.37
CA SER A 51 28.20 16.25 -21.07
C SER A 51 28.42 15.21 -19.96
N TYR A 52 27.45 15.09 -19.05
CA TYR A 52 27.47 14.15 -17.92
C TYR A 52 26.99 12.73 -18.26
N ARG A 53 26.49 12.44 -19.48
CA ARG A 53 25.88 11.14 -19.84
C ARG A 53 26.74 9.94 -19.45
N ASN A 54 28.03 9.98 -19.80
CA ASN A 54 28.93 8.85 -19.58
C ASN A 54 29.20 8.63 -18.09
N ASP A 55 29.38 9.70 -17.33
CA ASP A 55 29.65 9.64 -15.89
C ASP A 55 28.41 9.19 -15.12
N LEU A 56 27.22 9.66 -15.52
CA LEU A 56 25.92 9.22 -14.99
C LEU A 56 25.72 7.71 -15.19
N ILE A 57 25.93 7.21 -16.41
CA ILE A 57 25.81 5.78 -16.72
C ILE A 57 26.85 4.96 -15.94
N ALA A 58 28.08 5.47 -15.80
CA ALA A 58 29.14 4.78 -15.06
C ALA A 58 28.81 4.68 -13.56
N LEU A 59 28.35 5.77 -12.94
CA LEU A 59 27.92 5.79 -11.54
C LEU A 59 26.73 4.85 -11.32
N HIS A 60 25.70 4.95 -12.18
CA HIS A 60 24.53 4.08 -12.11
C HIS A 60 24.92 2.60 -12.21
N ARG A 61 25.80 2.24 -13.16
CA ARG A 61 26.32 0.87 -13.28
C ARG A 61 27.00 0.40 -11.99
N GLN A 62 27.92 1.21 -11.46
CA GLN A 62 28.67 0.84 -10.25
C GLN A 62 27.75 0.60 -9.05
N LEU A 63 26.72 1.42 -8.90
CA LEU A 63 25.70 1.23 -7.85
C LEU A 63 24.92 -0.07 -8.05
N VAL A 64 24.44 -0.34 -9.27
CA VAL A 64 23.57 -1.50 -9.57
C VAL A 64 24.34 -2.81 -9.55
N GLU A 65 25.61 -2.83 -9.97
CA GLU A 65 26.47 -4.03 -9.90
C GLU A 65 26.71 -4.51 -8.47
N ILE A 66 26.67 -3.61 -7.48
CA ILE A 66 26.80 -3.98 -6.07
C ILE A 66 25.46 -4.52 -5.57
N SER A 67 25.43 -5.79 -5.19
CA SER A 67 24.28 -6.37 -4.49
C SER A 67 24.11 -5.68 -3.14
N SER A 68 22.92 -5.14 -2.90
CA SER A 68 22.56 -4.45 -1.65
C SER A 68 21.17 -4.82 -1.18
N VAL A 69 20.82 -6.10 -1.26
CA VAL A 69 19.53 -6.59 -0.74
C VAL A 69 19.39 -6.14 0.72
N THR A 70 18.21 -5.67 1.13
CA THR A 70 17.99 -5.17 2.51
C THR A 70 18.61 -6.09 3.56
N GLY A 71 19.47 -5.52 4.42
CA GLY A 71 20.32 -6.22 5.38
C GLY A 71 21.77 -6.45 4.93
N THR A 72 22.09 -6.31 3.64
CA THR A 72 23.41 -6.56 3.03
C THR A 72 24.04 -5.32 2.37
N GLU A 73 23.64 -4.13 2.81
CA GLU A 73 23.92 -2.85 2.14
C GLU A 73 25.35 -2.32 2.32
N HIS A 74 26.17 -2.97 3.14
CA HIS A 74 27.49 -2.47 3.53
C HIS A 74 28.36 -2.05 2.34
N ASP A 75 28.45 -2.90 1.31
CA ASP A 75 29.37 -2.68 0.19
C ASP A 75 28.95 -1.49 -0.69
N VAL A 76 27.64 -1.22 -0.83
CA VAL A 76 27.15 -0.05 -1.57
C VAL A 76 27.35 1.24 -0.76
N GLY A 77 27.18 1.18 0.56
CA GLY A 77 27.49 2.31 1.46
C GLY A 77 28.99 2.63 1.44
N ALA A 78 29.85 1.62 1.52
CA ALA A 78 31.30 1.79 1.42
C ALA A 78 31.73 2.38 0.06
N PHE A 79 31.11 1.91 -1.03
CA PHE A 79 31.33 2.48 -2.36
C PHE A 79 30.97 3.97 -2.41
N LEU A 80 29.82 4.39 -1.85
CA LEU A 80 29.43 5.80 -1.83
C LEU A 80 30.41 6.66 -1.01
N VAL A 81 30.90 6.15 0.12
CA VAL A 81 31.93 6.80 0.93
C VAL A 81 33.20 7.02 0.10
N ASP A 82 33.69 5.99 -0.59
CA ASP A 82 34.85 6.09 -1.47
C ASP A 82 34.59 7.07 -2.64
N TYR A 83 33.39 7.03 -3.21
CA TYR A 83 32.96 7.91 -4.29
C TYR A 83 33.01 9.39 -3.88
N PHE A 84 32.46 9.74 -2.72
CA PHE A 84 32.49 11.12 -2.19
C PHE A 84 33.89 11.53 -1.75
N SER A 85 34.61 10.66 -1.04
CA SER A 85 35.99 10.91 -0.60
C SER A 85 36.93 11.22 -1.77
N SER A 86 36.81 10.47 -2.88
CA SER A 86 37.61 10.70 -4.09
C SER A 86 37.40 12.07 -4.74
N ARG A 87 36.27 12.73 -4.44
CA ARG A 87 35.90 14.07 -4.91
C ARG A 87 36.17 15.17 -3.88
N SER A 88 36.84 14.83 -2.77
CA SER A 88 37.06 15.74 -1.64
C SER A 88 35.77 16.28 -1.02
N TRP A 89 34.67 15.52 -1.14
CA TRP A 89 33.45 15.82 -0.39
C TRP A 89 33.61 15.39 1.06
N HIS A 90 32.89 16.07 1.93
CA HIS A 90 32.74 15.64 3.30
C HIS A 90 31.64 14.58 3.39
N TYR A 91 31.77 13.66 4.33
CA TYR A 91 30.79 12.63 4.57
C TYR A 91 30.75 12.23 6.04
N GLU A 92 29.59 11.74 6.46
CA GLU A 92 29.36 11.06 7.73
C GLU A 92 28.65 9.74 7.47
N ILE A 93 28.94 8.77 8.33
CA ILE A 93 28.35 7.44 8.27
C ILE A 93 27.53 7.27 9.54
N GLU A 94 26.26 6.91 9.38
CA GLU A 94 25.42 6.46 10.49
C GLU A 94 25.25 4.94 10.38
N THR A 95 25.71 4.23 11.41
CA THR A 95 25.64 2.77 11.48
C THR A 95 24.32 2.32 12.09
N LEU A 96 23.64 1.39 11.42
CA LEU A 96 22.39 0.80 11.85
C LEU A 96 22.56 -0.60 12.45
N PRO A 97 21.65 -1.03 13.34
CA PRO A 97 21.62 -2.39 13.85
C PRO A 97 21.55 -3.44 12.72
N PRO A 98 22.21 -4.60 12.89
CA PRO A 98 22.14 -5.68 11.91
C PRO A 98 20.74 -6.30 11.84
N ARG A 99 20.38 -6.81 10.66
CA ARG A 99 19.23 -7.69 10.44
C ARG A 99 19.67 -9.15 10.45
N ASN A 100 18.71 -10.08 10.47
CA ASN A 100 18.99 -11.52 10.51
C ASN A 100 19.89 -12.03 9.38
N ASN A 101 19.85 -11.37 8.22
CA ASN A 101 20.67 -11.69 7.05
C ASN A 101 21.91 -10.78 6.91
N THR A 102 22.19 -9.92 7.88
CA THR A 102 23.37 -9.06 7.85
C THR A 102 24.63 -9.89 8.08
N PRO A 103 25.61 -9.87 7.16
CA PRO A 103 26.83 -10.64 7.33
C PRO A 103 27.65 -10.17 8.53
N GLU A 104 28.35 -11.10 9.18
CA GLU A 104 29.22 -10.77 10.30
C GLU A 104 30.32 -9.78 9.89
N GLY A 105 30.53 -8.73 10.70
CA GLY A 105 31.51 -7.67 10.44
C GLY A 105 31.12 -6.70 9.30
N LYS A 106 29.88 -6.77 8.79
CA LYS A 106 29.36 -5.88 7.75
C LYS A 106 28.22 -5.03 8.31
N ASP A 107 28.56 -3.85 8.80
CA ASP A 107 27.59 -2.89 9.31
C ASP A 107 26.67 -2.36 8.20
N ARG A 108 25.42 -2.04 8.54
CA ARG A 108 24.46 -1.36 7.65
C ARG A 108 24.66 0.14 7.77
N LEU A 109 24.81 0.84 6.64
CA LEU A 109 25.35 2.20 6.61
C LEU A 109 24.41 3.17 5.90
N ASN A 110 23.86 4.13 6.64
CA ASN A 110 23.42 5.38 6.02
C ASN A 110 24.65 6.22 5.66
N VAL A 111 24.60 6.91 4.52
CA VAL A 111 25.67 7.80 4.06
C VAL A 111 25.14 9.22 3.93
N VAL A 112 25.70 10.14 4.72
CA VAL A 112 25.44 11.58 4.64
C VAL A 112 26.64 12.22 3.94
N ALA A 113 26.43 13.07 2.95
CA ALA A 113 27.52 13.73 2.22
C ALA A 113 27.19 15.18 1.84
N TRP A 114 28.20 16.03 1.80
CA TRP A 114 28.08 17.42 1.36
C TRP A 114 29.35 17.91 0.66
N PRO A 115 29.22 18.80 -0.33
CA PRO A 115 30.34 19.30 -1.11
C PRO A 115 31.26 20.23 -0.28
N PRO A 116 32.53 20.37 -0.66
CA PRO A 116 33.46 21.27 0.02
C PRO A 116 33.09 22.74 -0.20
N SER A 117 33.03 23.54 0.88
CA SER A 117 32.81 24.99 0.80
C SER A 117 34.13 25.77 0.83
N SER A 118 34.33 26.67 -0.13
CA SER A 118 35.44 27.63 -0.16
C SER A 118 35.28 28.80 0.82
N ASN A 119 34.08 29.02 1.35
CA ASN A 119 33.72 30.15 2.22
C ASN A 119 33.85 29.84 3.71
N SER A 120 34.34 28.65 4.06
CA SER A 120 34.64 28.26 5.43
C SER A 120 35.73 29.17 6.02
N LYS A 121 35.28 30.29 6.61
CA LYS A 121 36.02 31.05 7.62
C LYS A 121 36.20 30.14 8.85
N GLY A 122 37.05 29.14 8.71
CA GLY A 122 37.67 28.40 9.81
C GLY A 122 36.85 27.28 10.46
N ASP A 123 35.65 26.92 10.00
CA ASP A 123 34.92 25.83 10.63
C ASP A 123 34.09 25.00 9.64
N ALA A 124 34.67 23.92 9.13
CA ALA A 124 33.99 22.92 8.30
C ALA A 124 32.92 22.11 9.08
N THR A 125 32.67 22.43 10.36
CA THR A 125 31.72 21.70 11.22
C THR A 125 30.32 22.31 11.29
N ARG A 126 30.09 23.51 10.73
CA ARG A 126 28.76 24.13 10.75
C ARG A 126 28.00 23.85 9.46
N LEU A 127 27.30 22.71 9.45
CA LEU A 127 26.29 22.37 8.45
C LEU A 127 24.99 23.17 8.68
N ASP A 128 24.56 23.94 7.67
CA ASP A 128 23.26 24.62 7.65
C ASP A 128 22.59 24.48 6.26
N PRO A 129 22.40 23.23 5.78
CA PRO A 129 21.86 22.99 4.45
C PRO A 129 20.42 23.45 4.36
N LYS A 130 20.05 24.00 3.20
CA LYS A 130 18.69 24.42 2.87
C LYS A 130 17.86 23.28 2.32
N VAL A 131 18.47 22.38 1.55
CA VAL A 131 17.78 21.28 0.86
C VAL A 131 18.45 19.95 1.21
N LEU A 132 17.64 18.98 1.62
CA LEU A 132 18.01 17.58 1.71
C LEU A 132 17.65 16.88 0.39
N VAL A 133 18.57 16.14 -0.19
CA VAL A 133 18.32 15.27 -1.34
C VAL A 133 18.61 13.84 -0.92
N THR A 134 17.63 12.95 -1.08
CA THR A 134 17.70 11.62 -0.49
C THR A 134 17.02 10.55 -1.34
N SER A 135 17.50 9.32 -1.19
CA SER A 135 16.93 8.10 -1.77
C SER A 135 17.53 6.89 -1.04
N HIS A 136 16.96 5.70 -1.22
CA HIS A 136 17.48 4.48 -0.61
C HIS A 136 18.48 3.75 -1.52
N ILE A 137 19.35 2.95 -0.90
CA ILE A 137 20.39 2.18 -1.60
C ILE A 137 20.23 0.67 -1.43
N ASP A 138 19.31 0.22 -0.57
CA ASP A 138 18.89 -1.17 -0.53
C ASP A 138 17.90 -1.53 -1.64
N VAL A 139 17.77 -2.83 -1.91
CA VAL A 139 16.89 -3.37 -2.95
C VAL A 139 16.18 -4.64 -2.47
N VAL A 140 15.07 -5.02 -3.11
CA VAL A 140 14.47 -6.35 -2.91
C VAL A 140 15.31 -7.51 -3.51
N PRO A 141 15.19 -8.74 -2.97
CA PRO A 141 15.79 -9.92 -3.60
C PRO A 141 15.03 -10.36 -4.87
N PRO A 142 15.67 -11.12 -5.79
CA PRO A 142 17.10 -11.42 -5.83
C PRO A 142 17.90 -10.27 -6.46
N HIS A 143 19.23 -10.32 -6.31
CA HIS A 143 20.12 -9.48 -7.12
C HIS A 143 20.04 -9.88 -8.60
N ILE A 144 19.87 -8.89 -9.47
CA ILE A 144 19.89 -9.05 -10.93
C ILE A 144 21.04 -8.20 -11.44
N PRO A 145 22.06 -8.79 -12.11
CA PRO A 145 23.21 -8.05 -12.59
C PRO A 145 22.84 -6.92 -13.55
N TYR A 146 23.63 -5.85 -13.51
CA TYR A 146 23.51 -4.76 -14.46
C TYR A 146 23.68 -5.26 -15.90
N SER A 147 22.84 -4.77 -16.81
CA SER A 147 23.00 -4.93 -18.24
C SER A 147 22.60 -3.66 -18.97
N ILE A 148 23.22 -3.42 -20.11
CA ILE A 148 22.90 -2.29 -20.99
C ILE A 148 22.77 -2.80 -22.42
N SER A 149 21.80 -2.22 -23.15
CA SER A 149 21.55 -2.57 -24.54
C SER A 149 22.78 -2.35 -25.42
N LYS A 150 23.04 -3.29 -26.33
CA LYS A 150 24.19 -3.24 -27.24
C LYS A 150 23.97 -2.14 -28.28
N GLY A 151 25.04 -1.40 -28.60
CA GLY A 151 25.03 -0.41 -29.68
C GLY A 151 25.66 0.91 -29.26
N LYS A 152 25.42 1.96 -30.06
CA LYS A 152 25.76 3.33 -29.66
C LYS A 152 24.78 3.76 -28.58
N ILE A 153 25.30 4.34 -27.49
CA ILE A 153 24.47 4.86 -26.40
C ILE A 153 23.68 6.08 -26.89
N THR A 154 22.36 6.01 -26.70
CA THR A 154 21.34 7.01 -27.01
C THR A 154 20.37 7.12 -25.83
N GLU A 155 19.48 8.11 -25.86
CA GLU A 155 18.40 8.25 -24.86
C GLU A 155 17.55 6.97 -24.78
N ASP A 156 17.25 6.33 -25.91
CA ASP A 156 16.48 5.07 -25.96
C ASP A 156 17.24 3.83 -25.47
N THR A 157 18.50 3.96 -25.05
CA THR A 157 19.30 2.81 -24.60
C THR A 157 18.76 2.28 -23.28
N VAL A 158 18.28 1.05 -23.27
CA VAL A 158 17.75 0.40 -22.07
C VAL A 158 18.89 -0.11 -21.19
N ILE A 159 18.79 0.19 -19.90
CA ILE A 159 19.59 -0.32 -18.79
C ILE A 159 18.67 -1.17 -17.90
N ALA A 160 19.10 -2.37 -17.54
CA ALA A 160 18.35 -3.28 -16.67
C ALA A 160 19.22 -3.80 -15.53
N GLY A 161 18.59 -4.22 -14.43
CA GLY A 161 19.24 -4.74 -13.23
C GLY A 161 18.44 -4.43 -11.98
N ARG A 162 18.68 -5.16 -10.88
CA ARG A 162 17.95 -4.94 -9.62
C ARG A 162 18.42 -3.63 -8.98
N GLY A 163 17.47 -2.74 -8.74
CA GLY A 163 17.71 -1.37 -8.30
C GLY A 163 18.13 -0.42 -9.39
N SER A 164 18.11 -0.85 -10.67
CA SER A 164 18.34 0.08 -11.78
C SER A 164 17.28 1.18 -11.83
N VAL A 165 16.05 0.84 -11.43
CA VAL A 165 14.93 1.76 -11.27
C VAL A 165 14.78 2.12 -9.80
N ASP A 166 14.71 1.10 -8.91
CA ASP A 166 14.24 1.25 -7.53
C ASP A 166 15.34 0.98 -6.47
N ALA A 167 16.05 1.99 -5.95
CA ALA A 167 16.01 3.40 -6.34
C ALA A 167 17.38 3.94 -6.78
N LYS A 168 18.34 3.08 -7.15
CA LYS A 168 19.72 3.54 -7.48
C LYS A 168 19.79 4.40 -8.74
N GLY A 169 18.77 4.34 -9.61
CA GLY A 169 18.56 5.32 -10.69
C GLY A 169 18.46 6.75 -10.16
N SER A 170 17.63 6.96 -9.14
CA SER A 170 17.49 8.24 -8.44
C SER A 170 18.79 8.67 -7.78
N VAL A 171 19.48 7.75 -7.08
CA VAL A 171 20.78 8.05 -6.42
C VAL A 171 21.79 8.60 -7.43
N ALA A 172 21.97 7.92 -8.57
CA ALA A 172 22.91 8.36 -9.59
C ALA A 172 22.54 9.73 -10.20
N ALA A 173 21.24 9.93 -10.47
CA ALA A 173 20.73 11.18 -11.03
C ALA A 173 20.85 12.37 -10.05
N GLN A 174 20.57 12.15 -8.77
CA GLN A 174 20.70 13.16 -7.71
C GLN A 174 22.14 13.63 -7.53
N ILE A 175 23.10 12.71 -7.42
CA ILE A 175 24.53 13.03 -7.32
C ILE A 175 24.97 13.84 -8.54
N THR A 176 24.60 13.38 -9.74
CA THR A 176 24.98 14.04 -10.99
C THR A 176 24.36 15.43 -11.12
N ALA A 177 23.11 15.61 -10.68
CA ALA A 177 22.42 16.90 -10.65
C ALA A 177 23.15 17.91 -9.76
N VAL A 178 23.51 17.51 -8.54
CA VAL A 178 24.26 18.35 -7.60
C VAL A 178 25.65 18.69 -8.16
N ASP A 179 26.39 17.70 -8.65
CA ASP A 179 27.70 17.92 -9.30
C ASP A 179 27.60 18.95 -10.44
N ASN A 180 26.56 18.87 -11.27
CA ASN A 180 26.35 19.81 -12.37
C ASN A 180 26.05 21.24 -11.90
N LEU A 181 25.18 21.41 -10.90
CA LEU A 181 24.84 22.73 -10.36
C LEU A 181 26.03 23.39 -9.65
N LEU A 182 26.85 22.60 -8.95
CA LEU A 182 28.08 23.08 -8.34
C LEU A 182 29.08 23.53 -9.42
N ALA A 183 29.24 22.74 -10.49
CA ALA A 183 30.15 23.05 -11.59
C ALA A 183 29.71 24.30 -12.39
N SER A 184 28.40 24.54 -12.54
CA SER A 184 27.87 25.74 -13.19
C SER A 184 27.86 26.97 -12.28
N GLY A 185 28.00 26.79 -10.96
CA GLY A 185 27.93 27.85 -9.96
C GLY A 185 26.51 28.28 -9.63
N GLU A 186 25.51 27.47 -9.96
CA GLU A 186 24.09 27.73 -9.67
C GLU A 186 23.68 27.24 -8.26
N LEU A 187 24.51 26.43 -7.61
CA LEU A 187 24.30 25.92 -6.26
C LEU A 187 25.46 26.30 -5.35
N ASP A 188 25.15 26.86 -4.18
CA ASP A 188 26.13 27.04 -3.11
C ASP A 188 26.40 25.67 -2.43
N PRO A 189 27.66 25.24 -2.28
CA PRO A 189 28.00 24.01 -1.55
C PRO A 189 27.36 23.89 -0.17
N GLU A 190 27.12 25.01 0.53
CA GLU A 190 26.54 25.02 1.88
C GLU A 190 25.03 24.76 1.89
N ASP A 191 24.35 24.89 0.75
CA ASP A 191 22.89 24.86 0.65
C ASP A 191 22.31 23.44 0.47
N VAL A 192 23.14 22.42 0.23
CA VAL A 192 22.69 21.05 -0.08
C VAL A 192 23.29 20.00 0.84
N LEU A 193 22.48 19.03 1.24
CA LEU A 193 22.90 17.80 1.91
C LEU A 193 22.40 16.59 1.13
N LEU A 194 23.28 15.63 0.86
CA LEU A 194 22.91 14.32 0.34
C LEU A 194 22.76 13.32 1.50
N LEU A 195 21.71 12.51 1.45
CA LEU A 195 21.48 11.41 2.39
C LEU A 195 21.05 10.17 1.63
N TYR A 196 21.80 9.09 1.77
CA TYR A 196 21.46 7.79 1.19
C TYR A 196 21.20 6.78 2.29
N VAL A 197 19.96 6.28 2.35
CA VAL A 197 19.45 5.48 3.45
C VAL A 197 19.34 4.00 3.11
N VAL A 198 19.32 3.16 4.15
CA VAL A 198 19.16 1.71 4.03
C VAL A 198 17.89 1.23 4.72
N GLY A 199 17.28 0.17 4.18
CA GLY A 199 16.15 -0.51 4.80
C GLY A 199 14.77 0.05 4.48
N GLU A 200 14.66 0.91 3.46
CA GLU A 200 13.38 1.47 2.97
C GLU A 200 12.42 0.31 2.67
N GLU A 201 12.90 -0.63 1.86
CA GLU A 201 12.19 -1.81 1.32
C GLU A 201 11.62 -2.73 2.42
N ARG A 202 12.09 -2.58 3.66
CA ARG A 202 11.63 -3.34 4.82
C ARG A 202 11.40 -2.49 6.07
N GLY A 203 10.83 -1.29 5.90
CA GLY A 203 10.25 -0.52 7.00
C GLY A 203 10.98 0.77 7.37
N GLY A 204 11.90 1.26 6.54
CA GLY A 204 12.47 2.59 6.67
C GLY A 204 13.43 2.80 7.83
N ASP A 205 14.25 1.78 8.13
CA ASP A 205 15.20 1.81 9.24
C ASP A 205 16.13 3.04 9.16
N GLY A 206 16.67 3.28 7.96
CA GLY A 206 17.66 4.31 7.66
C GLY A 206 17.10 5.70 7.87
N MET A 207 15.97 6.03 7.24
CA MET A 207 15.36 7.34 7.39
C MET A 207 14.90 7.59 8.84
N THR A 208 14.37 6.57 9.51
CA THR A 208 13.99 6.67 10.93
C THR A 208 15.20 6.98 11.81
N ALA A 209 16.31 6.25 11.65
CA ALA A 209 17.54 6.48 12.41
C ALA A 209 18.08 7.90 12.20
N PHE A 210 18.21 8.32 10.93
CA PHE A 210 18.66 9.66 10.61
C PHE A 210 17.76 10.73 11.22
N SER A 211 16.44 10.58 11.08
CA SER A 211 15.49 11.55 11.62
C SER A 211 15.54 11.67 13.14
N GLU A 212 15.88 10.61 13.86
CA GLU A 212 15.96 10.59 15.32
C GLU A 212 17.31 11.08 15.86
N ASN A 213 18.40 10.84 15.12
CA ASN A 213 19.76 11.13 15.56
C ASN A 213 20.32 12.43 14.98
N LYS A 214 19.73 12.99 13.91
CA LYS A 214 20.27 14.19 13.27
C LYS A 214 20.42 15.34 14.28
N PRO A 215 21.53 16.11 14.23
CA PRO A 215 21.72 17.25 15.10
C PRO A 215 20.58 18.27 14.97
N ALA A 216 20.17 18.89 16.08
CA ALA A 216 19.17 19.96 16.06
C ALA A 216 19.60 21.18 15.22
N SER A 217 20.91 21.34 14.97
CA SER A 217 21.46 22.35 14.08
C SER A 217 21.19 22.08 12.60
N LEU A 218 20.90 20.83 12.22
CA LEU A 218 20.59 20.46 10.85
C LEU A 218 19.12 20.78 10.54
N ASN A 219 18.91 21.91 9.87
CA ASN A 219 17.58 22.51 9.67
C ASN A 219 17.38 22.93 8.20
N PHE A 220 17.30 21.93 7.32
CA PHE A 220 16.79 22.10 5.97
C PHE A 220 15.29 22.41 5.99
N LYS A 221 14.77 23.07 4.95
CA LYS A 221 13.33 23.37 4.81
C LYS A 221 12.65 22.59 3.70
N ALA A 222 13.42 21.88 2.87
CA ALA A 222 12.91 21.03 1.83
C ALA A 222 13.67 19.71 1.80
N ALA A 223 12.95 18.62 1.52
CA ALA A 223 13.51 17.30 1.27
C ALA A 223 12.98 16.76 -0.07
N ILE A 224 13.91 16.32 -0.92
CA ILE A 224 13.63 15.76 -2.25
C ILE A 224 13.96 14.28 -2.20
N PHE A 225 12.93 13.45 -2.29
CA PHE A 225 12.98 11.99 -2.23
C PHE A 225 13.00 11.40 -3.64
N GLY A 226 13.94 10.49 -3.86
CA GLY A 226 14.16 9.81 -5.13
C GLY A 226 13.48 8.45 -5.17
N GLU A 227 12.44 8.31 -6.00
CA GLU A 227 11.63 7.10 -6.20
C GLU A 227 11.17 6.98 -7.66
N PRO A 228 10.76 5.80 -8.16
CA PRO A 228 10.40 5.63 -9.56
C PRO A 228 9.02 6.19 -9.90
N THR A 229 8.99 7.49 -10.21
CA THR A 229 7.76 8.26 -10.49
C THR A 229 7.57 8.59 -11.98
N GLU A 230 8.22 7.88 -12.89
CA GLU A 230 8.18 8.11 -14.34
C GLU A 230 8.63 9.53 -14.73
N ASN A 231 9.56 10.13 -13.98
CA ASN A 231 9.94 11.54 -14.11
C ASN A 231 8.73 12.50 -13.99
N LYS A 232 7.75 12.15 -13.17
CA LYS A 232 6.61 12.99 -12.79
C LYS A 232 6.72 13.34 -11.31
N LEU A 233 6.33 14.55 -10.95
CA LEU A 233 6.37 15.00 -9.56
C LEU A 233 5.14 14.46 -8.82
N ALA A 234 5.35 13.60 -7.83
CA ALA A 234 4.24 13.02 -7.10
C ALA A 234 3.64 14.03 -6.12
N CYS A 235 2.31 14.18 -6.17
CA CYS A 235 1.53 15.03 -5.27
C CYS A 235 1.23 14.36 -3.91
N GLY A 236 1.83 13.21 -3.65
CA GLY A 236 1.59 12.38 -2.49
C GLY A 236 1.46 10.92 -2.88
N HIS A 237 1.36 10.08 -1.86
CA HIS A 237 1.23 8.65 -2.04
C HIS A 237 0.30 8.01 -1.01
N LYS A 238 -0.17 6.80 -1.31
CA LYS A 238 -1.00 6.01 -0.38
C LYS A 238 -0.19 5.60 0.85
N GLY A 239 -0.89 5.48 1.97
CA GLY A 239 -0.38 4.84 3.16
C GLY A 239 -0.37 3.31 3.04
N GLY A 240 -0.06 2.66 4.15
CA GLY A 240 0.00 1.20 4.22
C GLY A 240 -0.37 0.67 5.59
N VAL A 241 -0.92 -0.53 5.65
CA VAL A 241 -1.00 -1.33 6.88
C VAL A 241 -0.88 -2.82 6.54
N LEU A 242 -0.07 -3.53 7.31
CA LEU A 242 0.05 -4.98 7.24
C LEU A 242 -0.94 -5.59 8.24
N CYS A 243 -1.74 -6.54 7.79
CA CYS A 243 -2.70 -7.23 8.64
C CYS A 243 -2.65 -8.75 8.44
N GLU A 244 -2.67 -9.50 9.53
CA GLU A 244 -2.80 -10.95 9.54
C GLU A 244 -4.17 -11.37 10.04
N VAL A 245 -4.86 -12.18 9.25
CA VAL A 245 -6.12 -12.82 9.62
C VAL A 245 -5.81 -14.25 10.03
N HIS A 246 -6.14 -14.61 11.27
CA HIS A 246 -5.98 -15.96 11.81
C HIS A 246 -7.35 -16.60 11.98
N ALA A 247 -7.53 -17.81 11.44
CA ALA A 247 -8.75 -18.59 11.58
C ALA A 247 -8.53 -19.83 12.44
N THR A 248 -9.40 -20.02 13.43
CA THR A 248 -9.42 -21.21 14.30
C THR A 248 -10.65 -22.05 14.02
N GLY A 249 -10.41 -23.32 13.72
CA GLY A 249 -11.41 -24.34 13.47
C GLY A 249 -11.33 -25.48 14.48
N LYS A 250 -11.80 -26.65 14.05
CA LYS A 250 -11.77 -27.89 14.82
C LYS A 250 -11.45 -29.05 13.88
N ALA A 251 -10.33 -29.72 14.13
CA ALA A 251 -9.91 -30.87 13.35
C ALA A 251 -10.91 -32.03 13.44
N GLY A 252 -10.95 -32.82 12.36
CA GLY A 252 -11.77 -34.02 12.25
C GLY A 252 -11.47 -34.74 10.95
N HIS A 253 -11.97 -35.96 10.82
CA HIS A 253 -11.87 -36.68 9.55
C HIS A 253 -12.84 -36.02 8.55
N SER A 254 -12.33 -35.62 7.39
CA SER A 254 -13.09 -34.88 6.35
C SER A 254 -14.40 -35.55 5.91
N GLY A 255 -14.47 -36.88 5.96
CA GLY A 255 -15.71 -37.65 5.71
C GLY A 255 -16.83 -37.45 6.74
N TYR A 256 -16.55 -36.80 7.87
CA TYR A 256 -17.54 -36.48 8.92
C TYR A 256 -17.47 -34.99 9.28
N PRO A 257 -17.80 -34.08 8.33
CA PRO A 257 -17.58 -32.64 8.47
C PRO A 257 -18.26 -32.02 9.69
N TRP A 258 -19.43 -32.54 10.10
CA TRP A 258 -20.17 -32.08 11.28
C TRP A 258 -19.46 -32.30 12.62
N LEU A 259 -18.40 -33.11 12.67
CA LEU A 259 -17.58 -33.30 13.87
C LEU A 259 -16.51 -32.22 14.05
N GLY A 260 -16.19 -31.48 12.98
CA GLY A 260 -15.17 -30.44 12.94
C GLY A 260 -15.71 -29.06 12.53
N LYS A 261 -14.79 -28.13 12.28
CA LYS A 261 -15.04 -26.78 11.76
C LYS A 261 -13.82 -26.40 10.92
N SER A 262 -14.01 -26.14 9.63
CA SER A 262 -12.87 -25.87 8.74
C SER A 262 -12.37 -24.44 8.90
N ALA A 263 -11.14 -24.27 9.41
CA ALA A 263 -10.49 -22.97 9.50
C ALA A 263 -10.29 -22.34 8.11
N ASN A 264 -9.93 -23.14 7.10
CA ASN A 264 -9.78 -22.67 5.72
C ASN A 264 -11.09 -22.07 5.19
N GLU A 265 -12.22 -22.75 5.43
CA GLU A 265 -13.52 -22.27 4.96
C GLU A 265 -13.88 -20.92 5.58
N VAL A 266 -13.76 -20.81 6.90
CA VAL A 266 -14.10 -19.59 7.64
C VAL A 266 -13.16 -18.44 7.23
N LEU A 267 -11.86 -18.70 7.09
CA LEU A 267 -10.88 -17.74 6.59
C LEU A 267 -11.25 -17.20 5.21
N MET A 268 -11.53 -18.09 4.25
CA MET A 268 -11.90 -17.70 2.88
C MET A 268 -13.14 -16.81 2.88
N ARG A 269 -14.17 -17.15 3.66
CA ARG A 269 -15.39 -16.33 3.78
C ARG A 269 -15.08 -14.95 4.37
N GLY A 270 -14.24 -14.88 5.39
CA GLY A 270 -13.81 -13.63 6.01
C GLY A 270 -13.02 -12.73 5.07
N VAL A 271 -11.99 -13.28 4.42
CA VAL A 271 -11.12 -12.56 3.50
C VAL A 271 -11.87 -12.11 2.25
N LEU A 272 -12.71 -12.96 1.64
CA LEU A 272 -13.55 -12.57 0.51
C LEU A 272 -14.45 -11.40 0.86
N LYS A 273 -15.04 -11.40 2.05
CA LYS A 273 -15.87 -10.29 2.51
C LYS A 273 -15.09 -8.97 2.66
N VAL A 274 -13.82 -9.04 3.07
CA VAL A 274 -12.92 -7.88 3.09
C VAL A 274 -12.66 -7.38 1.66
N LEU A 275 -12.35 -8.28 0.72
CA LEU A 275 -12.04 -7.92 -0.67
C LEU A 275 -13.25 -7.33 -1.43
N ASP A 276 -14.45 -7.81 -1.11
CA ASP A 276 -15.72 -7.37 -1.72
C ASP A 276 -16.29 -6.08 -1.10
N THR A 277 -15.64 -5.53 -0.08
CA THR A 277 -16.12 -4.32 0.62
C THR A 277 -15.25 -3.11 0.30
N ASP A 278 -15.89 -1.97 0.05
CA ASP A 278 -15.20 -0.68 0.01
C ASP A 278 -14.67 -0.31 1.42
N LEU A 279 -13.35 -0.29 1.56
CA LEU A 279 -12.67 0.06 2.80
C LEU A 279 -12.40 1.56 2.95
N GLY A 280 -12.90 2.37 2.00
CA GLY A 280 -12.76 3.81 1.98
C GLY A 280 -11.87 4.29 0.85
N SER A 281 -12.19 5.48 0.34
CA SER A 281 -11.54 6.11 -0.79
C SER A 281 -11.42 7.63 -0.58
N SER A 282 -10.58 8.27 -1.39
CA SER A 282 -10.50 9.72 -1.51
C SER A 282 -10.43 10.13 -2.98
N GLU A 283 -10.79 11.38 -3.28
CA GLU A 283 -10.77 11.90 -4.65
C GLU A 283 -9.36 11.89 -5.24
N LYS A 284 -8.35 12.29 -4.45
CA LYS A 284 -6.96 12.39 -4.89
C LYS A 284 -6.25 11.03 -4.95
N TYR A 285 -6.45 10.16 -3.95
CA TYR A 285 -5.71 8.90 -3.84
C TYR A 285 -6.52 7.67 -4.32
N GLY A 286 -7.79 7.83 -4.70
CA GLY A 286 -8.63 6.73 -5.14
C GLY A 286 -8.98 5.78 -3.99
N ASN A 287 -9.08 4.48 -4.28
CA ASN A 287 -9.55 3.48 -3.32
C ASN A 287 -8.44 2.91 -2.43
N THR A 288 -8.79 2.57 -1.20
CA THR A 288 -8.01 1.63 -0.39
C THR A 288 -8.06 0.25 -1.04
N THR A 289 -6.90 -0.35 -1.29
CA THR A 289 -6.78 -1.65 -1.97
C THR A 289 -6.16 -2.68 -1.04
N VAL A 290 -6.54 -3.95 -1.19
CA VAL A 290 -6.04 -5.05 -0.35
C VAL A 290 -5.44 -6.13 -1.22
N ASN A 291 -4.21 -6.52 -0.93
CA ASN A 291 -3.55 -7.67 -1.52
C ASN A 291 -3.47 -8.81 -0.50
N VAL A 292 -3.93 -10.01 -0.86
CA VAL A 292 -3.69 -11.24 -0.08
C VAL A 292 -2.33 -11.79 -0.49
N GLY A 293 -1.29 -11.41 0.24
CA GLY A 293 0.09 -11.75 -0.13
C GLY A 293 0.48 -13.19 0.23
N ILE A 294 -0.05 -13.70 1.35
CA ILE A 294 0.25 -15.05 1.87
C ILE A 294 -1.06 -15.68 2.33
N LEU A 295 -1.27 -16.96 2.03
CA LEU A 295 -2.41 -17.75 2.47
C LEU A 295 -1.95 -19.17 2.82
N GLU A 296 -2.16 -19.59 4.06
CA GLU A 296 -1.74 -20.89 4.57
C GLU A 296 -2.88 -21.58 5.34
N GLY A 297 -2.94 -22.92 5.30
CA GLY A 297 -3.93 -23.65 6.10
C GLY A 297 -4.08 -25.13 5.77
N GLY A 298 -4.46 -25.91 6.78
CA GLY A 298 -4.61 -27.36 6.69
C GLY A 298 -3.30 -28.13 6.85
N VAL A 299 -3.42 -29.46 7.00
CA VAL A 299 -2.28 -30.37 7.22
C VAL A 299 -2.31 -31.61 6.33
N ALA A 300 -3.50 -32.02 5.89
CA ALA A 300 -3.71 -33.16 4.99
C ALA A 300 -5.09 -33.04 4.33
N LEU A 301 -5.25 -33.60 3.12
CA LEU A 301 -6.49 -33.53 2.35
C LEU A 301 -7.70 -34.12 3.08
N ASN A 302 -7.49 -35.19 3.85
CA ASN A 302 -8.54 -35.91 4.55
C ASN A 302 -8.77 -35.41 5.99
N VAL A 303 -8.12 -34.33 6.42
CA VAL A 303 -8.24 -33.73 7.75
C VAL A 303 -8.87 -32.35 7.64
N ILE A 304 -9.97 -32.11 8.36
CA ILE A 304 -10.59 -30.79 8.47
C ILE A 304 -9.57 -29.82 9.08
N PRO A 305 -9.22 -28.70 8.42
CA PRO A 305 -8.23 -27.77 8.93
C PRO A 305 -8.64 -27.14 10.27
N ALA A 306 -7.78 -27.26 11.29
CA ALA A 306 -7.99 -26.57 12.57
C ALA A 306 -7.42 -25.14 12.59
N HIS A 307 -6.49 -24.83 11.70
CA HIS A 307 -5.84 -23.52 11.61
C HIS A 307 -5.63 -23.11 10.16
N ALA A 308 -5.77 -21.81 9.91
CA ALA A 308 -5.45 -21.16 8.64
C ALA A 308 -5.10 -19.70 8.91
N SER A 309 -4.29 -19.09 8.05
CA SER A 309 -3.89 -17.68 8.16
C SER A 309 -3.80 -17.01 6.79
N ALA A 310 -4.01 -15.69 6.76
CA ALA A 310 -3.79 -14.86 5.59
C ALA A 310 -3.06 -13.57 5.97
N SER A 311 -1.99 -13.23 5.27
CA SER A 311 -1.29 -11.94 5.41
C SER A 311 -1.74 -10.99 4.30
N LEU A 312 -2.24 -9.83 4.70
CA LEU A 312 -2.85 -8.81 3.87
C LEU A 312 -1.98 -7.55 3.87
N MET A 313 -1.67 -7.05 2.68
CA MET A 313 -1.09 -5.72 2.52
C MET A 313 -2.18 -4.76 2.02
N CYS A 314 -2.52 -3.78 2.84
CA CYS A 314 -3.51 -2.76 2.50
C CYS A 314 -2.81 -1.47 2.09
N ARG A 315 -3.09 -0.93 0.91
CA ARG A 315 -2.68 0.43 0.52
C ARG A 315 -3.81 1.40 0.88
N VAL A 316 -3.56 2.29 1.81
CA VAL A 316 -4.57 3.14 2.45
C VAL A 316 -4.71 4.47 1.73
N ALA A 317 -5.94 4.81 1.33
CA ALA A 317 -6.25 6.04 0.61
C ALA A 317 -6.93 7.12 1.48
N LEU A 318 -6.93 6.93 2.80
CA LEU A 318 -7.59 7.78 3.78
C LEU A 318 -6.60 8.65 4.56
N GLU A 319 -7.07 9.83 4.93
CA GLU A 319 -6.39 10.79 5.81
C GLU A 319 -6.78 10.57 7.28
N PRO A 320 -6.00 11.10 8.26
CA PRO A 320 -4.71 11.78 8.11
C PRO A 320 -3.52 10.80 7.98
N GLU A 321 -2.31 11.32 7.76
CA GLU A 321 -1.07 10.55 7.57
C GLU A 321 -0.83 9.53 8.70
N GLU A 322 -1.05 9.89 9.96
CA GLU A 322 -0.73 9.01 11.08
C GLU A 322 -1.82 7.95 11.35
N THR A 323 -3.09 8.30 11.15
CA THR A 323 -4.22 7.49 11.63
C THR A 323 -5.22 7.08 10.55
N GLY A 324 -5.00 7.41 9.28
CA GLY A 324 -5.90 7.07 8.17
C GLY A 324 -6.11 5.56 7.98
N HIS A 325 -5.18 4.73 8.48
CA HIS A 325 -5.32 3.27 8.47
C HIS A 325 -6.30 2.73 9.54
N GLU A 326 -6.52 3.46 10.63
CA GLU A 326 -7.40 3.03 11.73
C GLU A 326 -8.84 2.70 11.30
N PRO A 327 -9.53 3.54 10.51
CA PRO A 327 -10.88 3.21 10.01
C PRO A 327 -10.89 1.98 9.10
N VAL A 328 -9.84 1.76 8.29
CA VAL A 328 -9.68 0.57 7.45
C VAL A 328 -9.61 -0.69 8.32
N VAL A 329 -8.73 -0.68 9.32
CA VAL A 329 -8.55 -1.81 10.25
C VAL A 329 -9.81 -2.06 11.06
N ALA A 330 -10.47 -1.01 11.56
CA ALA A 330 -11.74 -1.13 12.27
C ALA A 330 -12.80 -1.79 11.38
N LYS A 331 -12.89 -1.38 10.12
CA LYS A 331 -13.84 -1.97 9.17
C LYS A 331 -13.55 -3.44 8.90
N MET A 332 -12.29 -3.81 8.66
CA MET A 332 -11.89 -5.20 8.48
C MET A 332 -12.26 -6.06 9.69
N LYS A 333 -12.05 -5.56 10.91
CA LYS A 333 -12.45 -6.26 12.16
C LYS A 333 -13.95 -6.52 12.21
N GLU A 334 -14.78 -5.50 11.90
CA GLU A 334 -16.24 -5.67 11.85
C GLU A 334 -16.67 -6.72 10.82
N LEU A 335 -16.07 -6.70 9.63
CA LEU A 335 -16.39 -7.64 8.57
C LEU A 335 -16.06 -9.08 8.97
N LEU A 336 -14.87 -9.30 9.56
CA LEU A 336 -14.46 -10.62 10.02
C LEU A 336 -15.34 -11.12 11.17
N ALA A 337 -15.64 -10.27 12.16
CA ALA A 337 -16.53 -10.61 13.26
C ALA A 337 -17.94 -10.99 12.78
N SER A 338 -18.44 -10.31 11.74
CA SER A 338 -19.74 -10.63 11.14
C SER A 338 -19.79 -11.96 10.37
N VAL A 339 -18.63 -12.56 10.08
CA VAL A 339 -18.54 -13.92 9.52
C VAL A 339 -18.47 -14.92 10.66
N ASP A 340 -17.51 -14.76 11.56
CA ASP A 340 -17.33 -15.63 12.73
C ASP A 340 -16.41 -14.97 13.77
N GLU A 341 -16.99 -14.29 14.76
CA GLU A 341 -16.26 -13.56 15.81
C GLU A 341 -15.35 -14.45 16.65
N GLU A 342 -15.73 -15.71 16.88
CA GLU A 342 -14.94 -16.62 17.70
C GLU A 342 -13.77 -17.24 16.94
N ALA A 343 -13.95 -17.51 15.64
CA ALA A 343 -12.93 -18.16 14.83
C ALA A 343 -11.93 -17.20 14.19
N LEU A 344 -12.33 -15.97 13.87
CA LEU A 344 -11.49 -15.03 13.12
C LEU A 344 -10.89 -13.95 14.01
N LYS A 345 -9.56 -13.85 13.97
CA LYS A 345 -8.80 -12.79 14.65
C LYS A 345 -8.02 -11.97 13.63
N LEU A 346 -8.07 -10.65 13.76
CA LEU A 346 -7.25 -9.72 12.98
C LEU A 346 -6.17 -9.11 13.87
N GLU A 347 -4.93 -9.25 13.45
CA GLU A 347 -3.78 -8.55 14.01
C GLU A 347 -3.20 -7.65 12.93
N CYS A 348 -2.90 -6.39 13.24
CA CYS A 348 -2.26 -5.50 12.27
C CYS A 348 -1.04 -4.85 12.91
N SER A 349 -0.03 -4.59 12.09
CA SER A 349 1.23 -3.98 12.49
C SER A 349 1.67 -2.92 11.48
N GLY A 350 2.41 -1.92 11.97
CA GLY A 350 2.59 -0.68 11.24
C GLY A 350 1.24 0.02 10.99
N GLY A 351 1.25 1.04 10.13
CA GLY A 351 0.02 1.73 9.78
C GLY A 351 0.22 3.21 9.50
N GLY A 352 -0.22 3.66 8.34
CA GLY A 352 -0.30 5.07 7.98
C GLY A 352 -1.42 5.31 6.97
N GLY A 353 -1.98 6.52 7.02
CA GLY A 353 -2.82 7.07 5.97
C GLY A 353 -2.01 7.65 4.81
N VAL A 354 -2.69 8.41 3.95
CA VAL A 354 -2.06 9.06 2.80
C VAL A 354 -1.01 10.07 3.24
N VAL A 355 0.04 10.21 2.43
CA VAL A 355 1.18 11.10 2.68
C VAL A 355 1.16 12.18 1.60
N PRO A 356 0.80 13.43 1.92
CA PRO A 356 0.82 14.51 0.93
C PRO A 356 2.26 14.92 0.61
N CYS A 357 2.49 15.30 -0.65
CA CYS A 357 3.74 15.90 -1.12
C CYS A 357 3.45 17.20 -1.86
N ASP A 358 4.43 18.11 -1.83
CA ASP A 358 4.44 19.34 -2.60
C ASP A 358 4.67 19.01 -4.08
N CYS A 359 3.77 19.47 -4.95
CA CYS A 359 3.85 19.21 -6.38
C CYS A 359 3.50 20.40 -7.28
N GLU A 360 3.26 21.57 -6.70
CA GLU A 360 2.96 22.81 -7.43
C GLU A 360 4.27 23.45 -7.92
N VAL A 361 4.96 22.76 -8.84
CA VAL A 361 6.24 23.19 -9.42
C VAL A 361 6.08 23.25 -10.93
N ASP A 362 6.28 24.43 -11.51
CA ASP A 362 6.09 24.67 -12.94
C ASP A 362 6.91 23.69 -13.79
N GLY A 363 6.31 23.13 -14.83
CA GLY A 363 6.96 22.26 -15.82
C GLY A 363 7.32 20.86 -15.32
N PHE A 364 6.57 20.34 -14.36
CA PHE A 364 6.46 18.90 -14.09
C PHE A 364 5.06 18.40 -14.45
N GLU A 365 4.99 17.22 -15.08
CA GLU A 365 3.78 16.42 -15.00
C GLU A 365 3.64 15.87 -13.57
N THR A 366 2.41 15.63 -13.11
CA THR A 366 2.15 15.16 -11.75
C THR A 366 1.49 13.79 -11.70
N ILE A 367 1.74 13.06 -10.61
CA ILE A 367 1.10 11.77 -10.32
C ILE A 367 0.70 11.64 -8.85
N VAL A 368 -0.05 10.59 -8.54
CA VAL A 368 -0.24 10.10 -7.18
C VAL A 368 0.28 8.67 -7.13
N ALA A 369 1.21 8.41 -6.21
CA ALA A 369 1.80 7.09 -6.07
C ALA A 369 0.90 6.15 -5.24
N ASN A 370 0.82 4.89 -5.66
CA ASN A 370 0.01 3.85 -5.00
C ASN A 370 0.81 3.01 -3.99
N TYR A 371 2.10 3.32 -3.82
CA TYR A 371 3.03 2.65 -2.91
C TYR A 371 3.42 3.59 -1.77
N ALA A 372 4.03 3.04 -0.72
CA ALA A 372 4.56 3.81 0.40
C ALA A 372 6.06 4.06 0.15
N THR A 373 6.60 5.11 0.79
CA THR A 373 8.02 5.50 0.70
C THR A 373 8.52 5.90 2.10
N ASP A 374 9.79 6.28 2.20
CA ASP A 374 10.41 6.75 3.44
C ASP A 374 9.98 8.15 3.94
N ILE A 375 9.14 8.86 3.19
CA ILE A 375 8.75 10.24 3.53
C ILE A 375 8.21 10.39 4.97
N PRO A 376 7.29 9.53 5.48
CA PRO A 376 6.75 9.65 6.83
C PRO A 376 7.80 9.45 7.94
N HIS A 377 8.92 8.77 7.62
CA HIS A 377 9.98 8.51 8.59
C HIS A 377 10.86 9.74 8.83
N LEU A 378 10.83 10.74 7.93
CA LEU A 378 11.52 12.00 8.11
C LEU A 378 10.66 13.00 8.89
N LYS A 379 10.88 13.09 10.20
CA LYS A 379 10.15 14.01 11.08
C LYS A 379 10.57 15.47 10.83
N GLY A 380 9.59 16.35 10.93
CA GLY A 380 9.76 17.80 10.87
C GLY A 380 8.84 18.46 9.87
N ASP A 381 8.86 19.79 9.88
CA ASP A 381 8.09 20.62 8.98
C ASP A 381 8.99 21.07 7.82
N HIS A 382 8.93 20.30 6.74
CA HIS A 382 9.72 20.48 5.52
C HIS A 382 8.78 20.37 4.33
N ALA A 383 9.06 21.13 3.26
CA ALA A 383 8.49 20.84 1.95
C ALA A 383 8.98 19.45 1.49
N ARG A 384 8.08 18.63 0.94
CA ARG A 384 8.34 17.22 0.60
C ARG A 384 8.12 17.02 -0.89
N TYR A 385 9.18 16.79 -1.65
CA TYR A 385 9.09 16.48 -3.08
C TYR A 385 9.43 15.02 -3.32
N LEU A 386 8.68 14.35 -4.19
CA LEU A 386 8.87 12.94 -4.53
C LEU A 386 8.97 12.80 -6.05
N TYR A 387 10.15 12.42 -6.55
CA TYR A 387 10.48 12.46 -7.96
C TYR A 387 11.63 11.52 -8.31
N GLY A 388 11.56 10.82 -9.44
CA GLY A 388 12.70 10.07 -9.97
C GLY A 388 12.41 9.30 -11.26
N PRO A 389 13.46 8.68 -11.83
CA PRO A 389 13.41 8.01 -13.12
C PRO A 389 12.74 6.64 -13.04
N GLY A 390 12.24 6.18 -14.19
CA GLY A 390 11.68 4.84 -14.34
C GLY A 390 10.29 4.69 -13.72
N THR A 391 9.65 3.56 -13.99
CA THR A 391 8.28 3.28 -13.54
C THR A 391 8.28 2.24 -12.42
N ILE A 392 7.49 2.48 -11.38
CA ILE A 392 7.26 1.48 -10.33
C ILE A 392 6.69 0.16 -10.90
N LEU A 393 6.08 0.19 -12.10
CA LEU A 393 5.46 -0.99 -12.71
C LEU A 393 6.45 -2.09 -13.09
N VAL A 394 7.75 -1.79 -13.18
CA VAL A 394 8.81 -2.79 -13.40
C VAL A 394 9.60 -3.11 -12.13
N ALA A 395 9.39 -2.37 -11.04
CA ALA A 395 10.02 -2.63 -9.76
C ALA A 395 9.59 -3.99 -9.21
N HIS A 396 10.49 -4.64 -8.46
CA HIS A 396 10.32 -5.97 -7.87
C HIS A 396 10.10 -7.12 -8.88
N GLY A 397 10.08 -6.84 -10.19
CA GLY A 397 10.01 -7.83 -11.25
C GLY A 397 11.38 -8.30 -11.75
N ASP A 398 11.38 -9.30 -12.63
CA ASP A 398 12.59 -9.87 -13.25
C ASP A 398 13.20 -8.97 -14.35
N ASN A 399 12.39 -8.04 -14.88
CA ASN A 399 12.76 -7.18 -16.00
C ASN A 399 12.84 -5.70 -15.58
N GLU A 400 13.28 -5.44 -14.35
CA GLU A 400 13.48 -4.06 -13.87
C GLU A 400 14.47 -3.33 -14.77
N ALA A 401 13.99 -2.28 -15.43
CA ALA A 401 14.75 -1.54 -16.44
C ALA A 401 14.21 -0.12 -16.66
N LEU A 402 15.10 0.77 -17.09
CA LEU A 402 14.80 2.13 -17.55
C LEU A 402 15.65 2.49 -18.77
N THR A 403 15.40 3.63 -19.37
CA THR A 403 16.21 4.16 -20.47
C THR A 403 17.24 5.18 -19.97
N VAL A 404 18.33 5.36 -20.73
CA VAL A 404 19.28 6.46 -20.47
C VAL A 404 18.57 7.82 -20.47
N GLY A 405 17.59 8.01 -21.35
CA GLY A 405 16.75 9.21 -21.39
C GLY A 405 16.00 9.44 -20.07
N ASP A 406 15.49 8.38 -19.43
CA ASP A 406 14.84 8.50 -18.13
C ASP A 406 15.81 9.03 -17.06
N LEU A 407 17.06 8.54 -17.04
CA LEU A 407 18.09 9.03 -16.11
C LEU A 407 18.47 10.50 -16.38
N GLU A 408 18.55 10.90 -17.65
CA GLU A 408 18.89 12.27 -18.03
C GLU A 408 17.78 13.26 -17.72
N ASP A 409 16.53 12.90 -18.04
CA ASP A 409 15.36 13.68 -17.65
C ASP A 409 15.27 13.77 -16.11
N ALA A 410 15.67 12.73 -15.37
CA ALA A 410 15.76 12.79 -13.91
C ALA A 410 16.83 13.76 -13.41
N VAL A 411 18.03 13.79 -14.02
CA VAL A 411 19.08 14.77 -13.66
C VAL A 411 18.55 16.18 -13.80
N GLU A 412 17.94 16.53 -14.94
CA GLU A 412 17.39 17.87 -15.16
C GLU A 412 16.21 18.18 -14.22
N GLY A 413 15.37 17.19 -13.92
CA GLY A 413 14.29 17.32 -12.94
C GLY A 413 14.82 17.61 -11.53
N PHE A 414 15.81 16.85 -11.05
CA PHE A 414 16.42 17.10 -9.74
C PHE A 414 17.08 18.48 -9.67
N LYS A 415 17.81 18.90 -10.72
CA LYS A 415 18.39 20.25 -10.79
C LYS A 415 17.32 21.32 -10.57
N LYS A 416 16.21 21.19 -11.28
CA LYS A 416 15.09 22.12 -11.21
C LYS A 416 14.41 22.14 -9.84
N LEU A 417 14.19 20.97 -9.23
CA LEU A 417 13.59 20.89 -7.88
C LEU A 417 14.51 21.49 -6.81
N ILE A 418 15.82 21.24 -6.89
CA ILE A 418 16.80 21.82 -5.97
C ILE A 418 16.76 23.35 -6.06
N LEU A 419 16.84 23.92 -7.26
CA LEU A 419 16.79 25.37 -7.46
C LEU A 419 15.45 25.97 -7.00
N HIS A 420 14.33 25.32 -7.32
CA HIS A 420 13.01 25.74 -6.86
C HIS A 420 12.91 25.78 -5.33
N ALA A 421 13.40 24.74 -4.65
CA ALA A 421 13.40 24.67 -3.20
C ALA A 421 14.25 25.78 -2.55
N LEU A 422 15.37 26.17 -3.19
CA LEU A 422 16.21 27.27 -2.73
C LEU A 422 15.55 28.64 -2.95
N GLU A 423 14.90 28.85 -4.10
CA GLU A 423 14.19 30.09 -4.41
C GLU A 423 13.05 30.38 -3.43
N LEU A 424 12.26 29.35 -3.08
CA LEU A 424 11.17 29.49 -2.10
C LEU A 424 11.69 29.93 -0.73
N GLN A 425 12.84 29.39 -0.30
CA GLN A 425 13.45 29.76 0.98
C GLN A 425 13.96 31.20 0.97
N ASN A 426 14.64 31.60 -0.10
CA ASN A 426 15.09 32.98 -0.26
C ASN A 426 13.90 33.96 -0.26
N ALA A 427 12.79 33.61 -0.90
CA ALA A 427 11.58 34.43 -0.91
C ALA A 427 10.96 34.57 0.50
N LEU A 428 10.88 33.48 1.26
CA LEU A 428 10.39 33.48 2.65
C LEU A 428 11.29 34.32 3.58
N GLU A 429 12.61 34.27 3.39
CA GLU A 429 13.56 35.09 4.13
C GLU A 429 13.49 36.59 3.79
N ILE A 430 13.07 36.96 2.58
CA ILE A 430 12.89 38.36 2.14
C ILE A 430 11.55 38.95 2.61
N GLU A 431 10.52 38.13 2.85
CA GLU A 431 9.23 38.62 3.38
C GLU A 431 9.25 38.87 4.90
N LEU A 432 10.07 38.15 5.66
CA LEU A 432 10.19 38.27 7.13
C LEU A 432 10.67 39.66 7.64
N PRO A 433 11.59 40.40 6.98
CA PRO A 433 12.03 41.73 7.40
C PRO A 433 10.99 42.84 7.14
N LEU A 434 10.03 42.64 6.23
CA LEU A 434 9.08 43.69 5.82
C LEU A 434 7.91 43.88 6.79
N ARG A 435 7.69 42.95 7.74
CA ARG A 435 6.64 43.07 8.77
C ARG A 435 7.11 43.67 10.10
N VAL A 436 8.39 44.03 10.26
CA VAL A 436 8.94 44.58 11.52
C VAL A 436 9.55 45.97 11.34
N PHE A 437 8.95 46.83 10.53
CA PHE A 437 9.25 48.27 10.59
C PHE A 437 8.01 49.09 10.24
N HIS A 438 7.05 49.24 11.16
CA HIS A 438 6.33 50.49 11.36
C HIS A 438 5.62 50.50 12.73
N HIS A 439 5.72 51.67 13.40
CA HIS A 439 5.21 52.04 14.73
C HIS A 439 6.08 51.73 15.96
N ARG A 440 7.11 52.56 16.17
CA ARG A 440 7.50 53.01 17.51
C ARG A 440 6.86 54.39 17.79
N PRO A 441 5.96 54.54 18.77
CA PRO A 441 5.70 55.83 19.39
C PRO A 441 6.81 56.14 20.40
N LEU A 442 7.39 57.32 20.27
CA LEU A 442 8.30 57.96 21.21
C LEU A 442 7.64 58.13 22.58
N LEU A 443 8.25 57.62 23.65
CA LEU A 443 8.01 58.12 25.01
C LEU A 443 9.34 58.44 25.68
N ARG A 444 9.57 59.76 25.83
CA ARG A 444 10.63 60.37 26.62
C ARG A 444 10.32 60.22 28.12
N HIS A 445 11.39 60.05 28.89
CA HIS A 445 11.42 60.09 30.35
C HIS A 445 10.81 61.36 30.94
N ASN A 446 10.13 61.23 32.09
CA ASN A 446 10.22 62.21 33.19
C ASN A 446 9.93 61.55 34.55
N ARG A 447 10.77 61.91 35.53
CA ARG A 447 10.70 61.57 36.97
C ARG A 447 9.52 62.29 37.66
N ILE A 448 9.05 61.76 38.80
CA ILE A 448 8.98 62.44 40.13
C ILE A 448 8.23 61.58 41.18
N ASN A 449 8.95 61.34 42.29
CA ASN A 449 8.67 61.15 43.73
C ASN A 449 7.31 60.75 44.37
N GLU A 450 7.47 59.85 45.35
CA GLU A 450 6.91 59.80 46.73
C GLU A 450 5.40 59.67 47.00
N LEU A 451 4.97 58.58 47.68
CA LEU A 451 4.50 58.62 49.09
C LEU A 451 3.98 57.25 49.63
N ARG A 452 4.35 57.04 50.90
CA ARG A 452 4.11 56.00 51.94
C ARG A 452 2.82 55.15 51.98
N ARG A 453 3.05 53.88 52.40
CA ARG A 453 2.38 53.00 53.42
C ARG A 453 0.86 52.75 53.35
N ARG A 454 0.47 51.46 53.25
CA ARG A 454 -0.10 50.63 54.35
C ARG A 454 -0.43 49.19 53.88
N ASP A 455 -0.17 48.23 54.76
CA ASP A 455 -0.50 46.81 54.69
C ASP A 455 -2.01 46.54 54.52
N ILE A 456 -2.37 45.40 53.90
CA ILE A 456 -3.33 44.40 54.40
C ILE A 456 -3.19 43.11 53.56
N LYS A 457 -2.83 42.01 54.23
CA LYS A 457 -2.99 40.61 53.80
C LYS A 457 -4.42 40.16 54.13
N CYS A 458 -5.05 39.35 53.28
CA CYS A 458 -5.88 38.25 53.76
C CYS A 458 -6.07 37.15 52.70
N ARG A 459 -6.22 35.93 53.22
CA ARG A 459 -6.03 34.61 52.60
C ARG A 459 -7.36 33.84 52.65
N VAL A 460 -7.49 32.90 51.71
CA VAL A 460 -8.44 31.77 51.58
C VAL A 460 -8.97 31.16 52.90
N PRO A 461 -10.17 30.55 52.89
CA PRO A 461 -10.49 29.45 53.80
C PRO A 461 -10.89 28.13 53.11
N HIS A 462 -10.38 27.03 53.66
CA HIS A 462 -10.85 25.64 53.53
C HIS A 462 -11.75 25.28 54.72
N GLY A 463 -12.61 24.25 54.57
CA GLY A 463 -13.23 23.56 55.71
C GLY A 463 -14.28 22.49 55.35
N ASN A 464 -13.89 21.22 55.52
CA ASN A 464 -14.59 19.92 55.34
C ASN A 464 -15.56 19.58 56.54
N PRO A 465 -16.08 18.34 56.76
CA PRO A 465 -16.92 17.40 55.98
C PRO A 465 -18.16 16.87 56.80
N LEU A 466 -18.97 15.91 56.27
CA LEU A 466 -19.56 14.70 56.94
C LEU A 466 -20.86 14.14 56.28
N ILE A 467 -20.83 12.84 55.90
CA ILE A 467 -21.79 11.71 56.13
C ILE A 467 -23.24 11.66 55.52
N ARG A 468 -23.49 10.50 54.87
CA ARG A 468 -24.71 9.64 54.68
C ARG A 468 -25.80 9.91 53.62
N ASP A 469 -26.03 8.84 52.84
CA ASP A 469 -27.27 8.15 52.45
C ASP A 469 -28.57 8.93 52.22
N GLY A 470 -29.22 8.60 51.08
CA GLY A 470 -30.68 8.51 51.01
C GLY A 470 -31.32 9.25 49.82
N HIS A 471 -31.84 8.48 48.86
CA HIS A 471 -32.91 8.90 47.95
C HIS A 471 -34.04 9.65 48.68
N PRO A 472 -34.76 10.59 48.03
CA PRO A 472 -36.01 10.19 47.36
C PRO A 472 -36.44 11.03 46.14
N ARG A 473 -37.07 10.30 45.20
CA ARG A 473 -38.36 10.55 44.51
C ARG A 473 -38.94 11.99 44.39
N ARG A 474 -39.12 12.37 43.11
CA ARG A 474 -40.39 12.56 42.35
C ARG A 474 -41.29 13.79 42.60
N LEU A 475 -41.84 14.26 41.46
CA LEU A 475 -43.02 15.12 41.21
C LEU A 475 -42.74 16.62 41.39
N SER A 476 -43.22 17.54 40.55
CA SER A 476 -44.08 17.52 39.35
C SER A 476 -44.23 18.97 38.90
N ASN A 477 -44.39 19.18 37.58
CA ASN A 477 -45.12 20.26 36.88
C ASN A 477 -45.07 21.70 37.42
N VAL A 478 -44.80 22.67 36.53
CA VAL A 478 -45.79 23.69 36.10
C VAL A 478 -45.15 24.71 35.12
N HIS A 479 -45.91 24.91 34.04
CA HIS A 479 -46.08 26.06 33.11
C HIS A 479 -44.95 26.99 32.62
N LEU A 480 -45.00 27.14 31.30
CA LEU A 480 -44.54 28.23 30.42
C LEU A 480 -45.01 29.64 30.87
N PRO A 481 -44.31 30.68 30.39
CA PRO A 481 -44.98 31.58 29.46
C PRO A 481 -44.18 31.94 28.19
N ILE A 482 -44.97 32.36 27.21
CA ILE A 482 -44.69 32.71 25.82
C ILE A 482 -44.10 34.13 25.70
N GLY A 483 -43.24 34.36 24.71
CA GLY A 483 -42.96 35.69 24.16
C GLY A 483 -41.94 35.68 23.01
N ALA A 484 -42.46 35.71 21.77
CA ALA A 484 -41.99 36.39 20.53
C ALA A 484 -40.49 36.38 20.15
N ASP A 485 -40.03 36.24 18.90
CA ASP A 485 -40.65 36.03 17.59
C ASP A 485 -39.51 35.79 16.55
N TYR A 486 -39.77 34.91 15.59
CA TYR A 486 -39.18 34.71 14.23
C TYR A 486 -37.65 34.70 13.97
N SER A 487 -37.16 33.63 13.31
CA SER A 487 -36.97 33.65 11.84
C SER A 487 -36.67 32.24 11.28
N THR A 488 -37.06 32.05 10.03
CA THR A 488 -37.24 30.80 9.29
C THR A 488 -35.95 30.18 8.77
N ALA A 489 -35.58 29.01 9.30
CA ALA A 489 -34.76 28.00 8.61
C ALA A 489 -34.90 26.65 9.33
N ASP A 490 -36.05 25.98 9.21
CA ASP A 490 -36.19 24.55 9.58
C ASP A 490 -37.54 23.99 9.11
N LEU A 491 -37.55 23.40 7.90
CA LEU A 491 -38.62 22.53 7.42
C LEU A 491 -38.03 21.51 6.45
N ARG A 492 -37.43 20.43 6.99
CA ARG A 492 -37.46 19.06 6.43
C ARG A 492 -36.73 18.05 7.33
N GLN A 493 -37.14 17.97 8.59
CA GLN A 493 -37.01 16.76 9.39
C GLN A 493 -38.27 16.62 10.24
N LEU A 494 -39.18 15.72 9.83
CA LEU A 494 -40.28 15.19 10.66
C LEU A 494 -40.97 14.03 9.92
N LEU A 495 -40.48 12.81 10.15
CA LEU A 495 -41.25 11.56 10.08
C LEU A 495 -40.43 10.46 10.79
N THR A 496 -40.39 10.44 12.12
CA THR A 496 -41.26 9.66 13.05
C THR A 496 -40.57 8.36 13.50
N LEU A 497 -40.21 8.29 14.79
CA LEU A 497 -39.78 7.10 15.51
C LEU A 497 -40.83 6.75 16.59
N ALA A 498 -41.01 5.43 16.77
CA ALA A 498 -41.56 4.68 17.91
C ALA A 498 -43.10 4.54 18.06
N LEU A 499 -43.60 3.30 18.00
CA LEU A 499 -43.83 2.45 19.19
C LEU A 499 -44.41 1.04 18.85
N LEU A 500 -43.82 0.02 19.50
CA LEU A 500 -44.39 -1.19 20.12
C LEU A 500 -45.04 -2.32 19.29
N ASP A 501 -44.36 -3.48 19.34
CA ASP A 501 -44.78 -4.74 20.01
C ASP A 501 -46.27 -5.14 19.95
N LEU A 502 -46.57 -6.24 19.25
CA LEU A 502 -47.78 -7.06 19.44
C LEU A 502 -47.65 -8.41 18.74
N ASP A 503 -47.27 -9.41 19.52
CA ASP A 503 -47.55 -10.82 19.28
C ASP A 503 -49.03 -11.11 19.56
N THR A 504 -49.76 -11.79 18.66
CA THR A 504 -50.96 -12.59 19.00
C THR A 504 -51.43 -13.50 17.85
N ARG A 505 -51.20 -14.81 18.06
CA ARG A 505 -52.11 -15.96 17.85
C ARG A 505 -52.80 -16.17 16.49
N ALA A 506 -52.48 -17.33 15.91
CA ALA A 506 -53.49 -18.35 15.59
C ALA A 506 -53.09 -19.70 16.22
N ARG A 507 -53.71 -20.03 17.36
CA ARG A 507 -53.83 -21.40 17.88
C ARG A 507 -55.14 -21.99 17.35
N LEU A 508 -55.07 -23.11 16.64
CA LEU A 508 -56.08 -24.16 16.72
C LEU A 508 -55.35 -25.42 17.18
N GLY A 509 -55.74 -25.89 18.36
CA GLY A 509 -55.09 -27.01 19.03
C GLY A 509 -55.60 -28.35 18.52
N LEU A 510 -54.70 -29.33 18.50
CA LEU A 510 -55.02 -30.72 18.77
C LEU A 510 -53.93 -31.27 19.69
N GLU A 511 -54.40 -31.75 20.83
CA GLU A 511 -53.68 -32.35 21.94
C GLU A 511 -53.31 -33.79 21.56
N VAL A 512 -52.05 -34.19 21.74
CA VAL A 512 -51.67 -35.63 21.78
C VAL A 512 -50.72 -35.88 22.94
N ASP A 513 -51.17 -36.83 23.76
CA ASP A 513 -50.65 -37.32 25.03
C ASP A 513 -49.20 -37.86 24.92
N ARG A 514 -48.36 -37.57 25.92
CA ARG A 514 -47.04 -38.17 26.07
C ARG A 514 -47.16 -39.42 26.94
N ARG A 515 -47.04 -40.59 26.32
CA ARG A 515 -46.63 -41.81 27.03
C ARG A 515 -45.61 -42.61 26.22
N GLY A 516 -44.40 -42.69 26.77
CA GLY A 516 -43.49 -43.83 26.56
C GLY A 516 -42.55 -43.76 25.34
N GLY A 517 -41.25 -43.78 25.64
CA GLY A 517 -40.23 -44.62 24.98
C GLY A 517 -40.10 -44.68 23.46
N SER A 518 -38.91 -44.25 22.99
CA SER A 518 -38.11 -44.76 21.85
C SER A 518 -38.67 -44.78 20.41
N SER A 519 -37.73 -44.57 19.48
CA SER A 519 -37.70 -44.80 18.03
C SER A 519 -38.44 -43.84 17.09
N ASP A 520 -37.63 -43.18 16.25
CA ASP A 520 -37.76 -42.69 14.87
C ASP A 520 -39.13 -42.69 14.21
N TYR A 521 -39.52 -41.56 13.59
CA TYR A 521 -39.97 -41.45 12.18
C TYR A 521 -39.86 -39.99 11.70
N GLU A 522 -39.29 -39.81 10.51
CA GLU A 522 -39.18 -38.56 9.73
C GLU A 522 -40.55 -38.11 9.17
N LEU A 523 -40.71 -36.81 8.97
CA LEU A 523 -41.81 -36.22 8.19
C LEU A 523 -41.22 -35.22 7.19
N ASP A 524 -40.82 -35.73 6.02
CA ASP A 524 -40.49 -34.90 4.86
C ASP A 524 -41.74 -34.58 4.04
N THR A 525 -41.87 -33.32 3.61
CA THR A 525 -42.94 -32.86 2.72
C THR A 525 -42.56 -33.19 1.27
N VAL A 526 -43.37 -34.04 0.62
CA VAL A 526 -43.18 -34.45 -0.78
C VAL A 526 -43.92 -33.48 -1.71
N VAL A 527 -43.26 -33.03 -2.78
CA VAL A 527 -43.90 -32.33 -3.91
C VAL A 527 -43.60 -33.08 -5.22
N SER A 528 -44.62 -33.31 -6.03
CA SER A 528 -44.54 -34.04 -7.30
C SER A 528 -43.86 -33.23 -8.42
N GLY A 529 -42.83 -33.80 -9.05
CA GLY A 529 -42.28 -33.33 -10.33
C GLY A 529 -43.14 -33.75 -11.53
N GLN A 530 -42.96 -33.10 -12.69
CA GLN A 530 -43.84 -33.23 -13.86
C GLN A 530 -43.93 -34.62 -14.51
N ASP A 531 -43.09 -35.59 -14.13
CA ASP A 531 -43.09 -36.95 -14.68
C ASP A 531 -43.24 -38.08 -13.62
N GLY A 532 -43.61 -37.75 -12.38
CA GLY A 532 -44.07 -38.75 -11.39
C GLY A 532 -43.00 -39.54 -10.61
N GLU A 533 -41.72 -39.16 -10.64
CA GLU A 533 -40.70 -39.71 -9.73
C GLU A 533 -40.51 -38.86 -8.44
N LEU A 534 -40.21 -39.54 -7.33
CA LEU A 534 -39.95 -38.96 -6.00
C LEU A 534 -38.47 -38.58 -5.87
N VAL A 535 -38.16 -37.33 -5.54
CA VAL A 535 -36.79 -36.84 -5.31
C VAL A 535 -36.73 -36.09 -3.97
N CYS A 536 -35.82 -36.49 -3.08
CA CYS A 536 -35.48 -35.71 -1.88
C CYS A 536 -34.60 -34.52 -2.29
N ALA A 537 -34.98 -33.31 -1.89
CA ALA A 537 -34.22 -32.09 -2.15
C ALA A 537 -33.57 -31.59 -0.87
N ASP A 538 -32.25 -31.69 -0.75
CA ASP A 538 -31.48 -30.85 0.17
C ASP A 538 -31.34 -29.45 -0.46
N LEU A 539 -31.95 -28.46 0.16
CA LEU A 539 -31.88 -27.06 -0.23
C LEU A 539 -30.76 -26.35 0.54
N VAL A 540 -29.77 -25.80 -0.18
CA VAL A 540 -28.91 -24.73 0.34
C VAL A 540 -29.38 -23.41 -0.26
N GLY A 541 -30.33 -22.74 0.41
CA GLY A 541 -30.96 -21.52 -0.11
C GLY A 541 -31.90 -21.76 -1.30
N ARG A 542 -32.07 -20.76 -2.19
CA ARG A 542 -33.06 -20.78 -3.30
C ARG A 542 -32.52 -21.33 -4.64
N VAL A 543 -31.48 -22.17 -4.64
CA VAL A 543 -30.91 -22.72 -5.89
C VAL A 543 -30.83 -24.25 -5.80
N THR A 544 -31.31 -24.93 -6.85
CA THR A 544 -31.24 -26.38 -7.03
C THR A 544 -29.94 -26.75 -7.75
N VAL A 545 -29.16 -27.69 -7.23
CA VAL A 545 -27.93 -28.20 -7.89
C VAL A 545 -28.15 -29.66 -8.26
N ALA A 546 -28.08 -29.99 -9.55
CA ALA A 546 -28.14 -31.37 -10.05
C ALA A 546 -26.72 -31.92 -10.25
N TYR A 547 -26.42 -33.10 -9.69
CA TYR A 547 -25.19 -33.84 -9.99
C TYR A 547 -25.46 -34.92 -11.05
N HIS A 548 -24.62 -34.98 -12.07
CA HIS A 548 -24.54 -36.12 -12.99
C HIS A 548 -23.83 -37.29 -12.31
N ALA A 549 -24.49 -38.45 -12.26
CA ALA A 549 -23.94 -39.70 -11.76
C ALA A 549 -22.90 -40.28 -12.74
N VAL A 550 -21.70 -40.59 -12.24
CA VAL A 550 -20.74 -41.49 -12.90
C VAL A 550 -21.00 -42.90 -12.40
N ARG A 551 -21.20 -43.84 -13.34
CA ARG A 551 -21.49 -45.26 -13.12
C ARG A 551 -20.31 -46.00 -12.50
N ALA A 552 -20.64 -46.97 -11.64
CA ALA A 552 -19.79 -48.09 -11.25
C ALA A 552 -19.85 -49.21 -12.31
N ASP A 553 -18.98 -50.23 -12.13
CA ASP A 553 -18.76 -51.50 -12.87
C ASP A 553 -17.37 -51.47 -13.58
N ASP A 554 -16.41 -52.38 -13.40
CA ASP A 554 -16.39 -53.76 -12.86
C ASP A 554 -15.00 -54.17 -12.28
N ASP A 555 -15.08 -55.03 -11.26
CA ASP A 555 -14.27 -56.19 -10.85
C ASP A 555 -12.77 -56.38 -11.16
N GLY A 556 -12.06 -56.81 -10.11
CA GLY A 556 -10.76 -57.49 -10.21
C GLY A 556 -10.14 -57.79 -8.84
N ALA A 557 -10.69 -58.79 -8.14
CA ALA A 557 -10.14 -59.30 -6.89
C ALA A 557 -8.76 -59.97 -7.08
N ASP A 558 -7.85 -59.78 -6.13
CA ASP A 558 -7.12 -60.91 -5.57
C ASP A 558 -6.62 -60.63 -4.15
N VAL A 559 -6.85 -61.62 -3.29
CA VAL A 559 -6.59 -61.64 -1.85
C VAL A 559 -5.37 -62.53 -1.61
N HIS A 560 -4.39 -62.10 -0.82
CA HIS A 560 -3.62 -63.03 0.00
C HIS A 560 -3.15 -62.40 1.33
N LEU A 561 -3.54 -63.08 2.42
CA LEU A 561 -3.19 -62.82 3.81
C LEU A 561 -1.72 -63.14 4.14
N VAL A 562 -1.18 -62.50 5.20
CA VAL A 562 -0.69 -63.08 6.47
C VAL A 562 0.45 -62.23 7.08
N LEU A 563 0.21 -61.70 8.30
CA LEU A 563 1.15 -61.08 9.28
C LEU A 563 2.07 -62.16 9.94
N PRO A 564 3.04 -61.92 10.86
CA PRO A 564 3.29 -60.73 11.70
C PRO A 564 4.78 -60.42 12.10
N GLU A 565 4.94 -59.49 13.06
CA GLU A 565 6.13 -59.21 13.92
C GLU A 565 7.27 -58.41 13.23
N ALA A 566 7.93 -57.39 13.81
CA ALA A 566 8.23 -57.07 15.21
C ALA A 566 8.60 -55.57 15.41
N GLU A 567 8.47 -55.07 16.64
CA GLU A 567 9.00 -53.79 17.14
C GLU A 567 10.54 -53.70 17.01
N GLU A 568 11.11 -52.52 16.73
CA GLU A 568 12.00 -51.83 17.68
C GLU A 568 12.44 -50.43 17.23
N ARG A 569 12.84 -49.66 18.25
CA ARG A 569 13.12 -48.23 18.33
C ARG A 569 14.42 -47.79 17.65
N GLY A 570 14.55 -46.46 17.48
CA GLY A 570 15.83 -45.73 17.51
C GLY A 570 16.13 -45.02 16.19
N SER A 571 15.97 -43.70 16.14
CA SER A 571 17.02 -42.70 16.41
C SER A 571 17.83 -42.31 15.17
N HIS A 572 17.69 -41.03 14.79
CA HIS A 572 18.71 -40.11 14.27
C HIS A 572 19.89 -40.71 13.47
N GLY A 573 20.03 -40.26 12.22
CA GLY A 573 21.32 -40.33 11.53
C GLY A 573 21.21 -40.11 10.04
N ILE A 574 21.51 -38.89 9.61
CA ILE A 574 21.86 -38.54 8.23
C ILE A 574 22.99 -39.46 7.76
N ARG A 575 22.83 -40.10 6.59
CA ARG A 575 23.92 -40.18 5.62
C ARG A 575 23.43 -40.53 4.21
N ASP A 576 23.96 -39.71 3.32
CA ASP A 576 24.08 -39.82 1.89
C ASP A 576 25.00 -40.99 1.47
N GLU A 577 25.02 -41.27 0.17
CA GLU A 577 25.86 -42.18 -0.62
C GLU A 577 25.16 -43.45 -1.15
N CYS A 578 24.89 -43.45 -2.46
CA CYS A 578 25.60 -44.29 -3.44
C CYS A 578 25.18 -43.89 -4.86
N GLY A 579 26.20 -43.60 -5.68
CA GLY A 579 26.06 -43.24 -7.09
C GLY A 579 26.27 -44.41 -8.06
N TRP A 580 26.24 -44.03 -9.34
CA TRP A 580 26.70 -44.73 -10.55
C TRP A 580 25.79 -45.91 -10.97
N ASP A 581 25.28 -45.99 -12.21
CA ASP A 581 25.98 -45.81 -13.48
C ASP A 581 25.13 -45.18 -14.59
N ALA A 582 25.85 -44.50 -15.48
CA ALA A 582 25.40 -43.96 -16.75
C ALA A 582 25.37 -45.04 -17.84
N LEU A 583 24.44 -44.87 -18.79
CA LEU A 583 24.63 -45.27 -20.18
C LEU A 583 24.02 -44.18 -21.07
N GLU A 584 24.89 -43.63 -21.92
CA GLU A 584 24.61 -42.63 -22.94
C GLU A 584 23.72 -43.19 -24.04
N ASP A 585 22.78 -42.39 -24.53
CA ASP A 585 22.38 -42.38 -25.94
C ASP A 585 22.21 -40.91 -26.35
N GLU A 586 23.03 -40.47 -27.31
CA GLU A 586 22.98 -39.16 -27.96
C GLU A 586 21.64 -38.98 -28.71
N PHE A 587 21.04 -37.78 -28.67
CA PHE A 587 20.54 -37.08 -29.88
C PHE A 587 20.17 -35.61 -29.56
N GLU A 588 20.03 -34.83 -30.62
CA GLU A 588 20.38 -33.42 -30.79
C GLU A 588 19.35 -32.37 -30.29
N ARG A 589 19.89 -31.20 -29.92
CA ARG A 589 19.40 -29.81 -30.10
C ARG A 589 17.88 -29.55 -30.19
N GLY A 590 17.35 -28.77 -29.24
CA GLY A 590 16.10 -28.00 -29.42
C GLY A 590 15.80 -27.05 -28.26
N GLN A 591 15.79 -25.74 -28.54
CA GLN A 591 15.39 -24.67 -27.60
C GLN A 591 13.88 -24.76 -27.26
N PRO A 592 13.43 -24.32 -26.07
CA PRO A 592 12.00 -24.19 -25.78
C PRO A 592 11.43 -22.90 -26.37
N THR A 593 10.58 -23.03 -27.41
CA THR A 593 9.73 -21.94 -27.91
C THR A 593 8.47 -21.77 -27.07
N ALA A 594 8.14 -20.50 -26.81
CA ALA A 594 6.95 -20.03 -26.11
C ALA A 594 5.63 -20.44 -26.79
N LEU A 595 4.59 -20.62 -25.96
CA LEU A 595 3.20 -20.88 -26.38
C LEU A 595 2.67 -19.73 -27.24
N VAL A 596 2.22 -20.06 -28.45
CA VAL A 596 1.46 -19.17 -29.33
C VAL A 596 -0.03 -19.24 -28.99
N VAL A 597 -0.65 -18.06 -28.84
CA VAL A 597 -2.10 -17.86 -28.66
C VAL A 597 -2.84 -18.28 -29.94
N GLY A 598 -3.77 -19.24 -29.83
CA GLY A 598 -4.63 -19.69 -30.92
C GLY A 598 -5.84 -18.76 -31.17
N PRO A 599 -6.30 -18.59 -32.43
CA PRO A 599 -7.42 -17.71 -32.76
C PRO A 599 -8.79 -18.34 -32.46
N ARG A 600 -9.72 -17.47 -32.04
CA ARG A 600 -11.13 -17.75 -31.73
C ARG A 600 -11.92 -18.20 -32.97
N PHE A 601 -12.81 -19.17 -32.77
CA PHE A 601 -13.81 -19.60 -33.75
C PHE A 601 -14.80 -18.46 -34.06
N GLY A 602 -14.89 -18.07 -35.33
CA GLY A 602 -15.97 -17.28 -35.90
C GLY A 602 -16.71 -18.12 -36.93
N ALA A 603 -18.01 -18.32 -36.72
CA ALA A 603 -18.92 -18.91 -37.69
C ALA A 603 -19.27 -17.86 -38.76
N GLU A 604 -19.12 -18.20 -40.04
CA GLU A 604 -20.10 -17.91 -41.11
C GLU A 604 -19.63 -18.39 -42.50
N SER A 605 -20.59 -19.01 -43.20
CA SER A 605 -20.74 -19.22 -44.66
C SER A 605 -19.60 -19.83 -45.49
N VAL A 606 -19.76 -21.11 -45.86
CA VAL A 606 -19.24 -21.68 -47.11
C VAL A 606 -20.38 -22.37 -47.86
N LEU A 607 -20.96 -21.65 -48.81
CA LEU A 607 -21.77 -22.19 -49.92
C LEU A 607 -21.35 -21.41 -51.16
N GLU A 608 -21.23 -22.13 -52.28
CA GLU A 608 -20.82 -21.67 -53.63
C GLU A 608 -19.32 -21.71 -53.95
N LYS A 609 -18.88 -22.82 -54.56
CA LYS A 609 -18.48 -22.89 -55.99
C LYS A 609 -17.81 -24.23 -56.29
N PHE A 610 -18.64 -25.23 -56.62
CA PHE A 610 -18.26 -26.27 -57.56
C PHE A 610 -18.84 -25.90 -58.92
N LEU A 611 -18.10 -26.26 -59.97
CA LEU A 611 -18.43 -26.18 -61.41
C LEU A 611 -17.99 -24.89 -62.12
N GLY A 612 -16.89 -24.98 -62.86
CA GLY A 612 -16.80 -24.38 -64.21
C GLY A 612 -17.13 -25.45 -65.26
N PRO A 613 -17.15 -25.15 -66.57
CA PRO A 613 -16.89 -23.87 -67.25
C PRO A 613 -18.13 -22.98 -67.44
#